data_AF-A0A6J1PJP5-F1
#
_entry.id   AF-A0A6J1PJP5-F1
#
_cell.length_a   1.000
_cell.length_b   1.000
_cell.length_c   1.000
_cell.angle_alpha   90.00
_cell.angle_beta   90.00
_cell.angle_gamma   90.00
#
_symmetry.space_group_name_H-M   'P 1'
#
loop_
_entity.id
_entity.type
_entity.pdbx_description
1 polymer ?
#
loop_
_entity_poly.entity_id
_entity_poly.type
_entity_poly.pdbx_seq_one_letter_code
_entity_poly.pdbx_strand_id
1 'polypeptide(L)'
;MSDCWKSYNCLNNEGFQYLTVNHSYNFVDPETGAHTQNIECVWREVRGNIPRYGTREDHVLGYLNEYLFKRAYSRLERIENFFDVIAELYPPISTFEDQPELEPETSDEPTACCL
;
A
#
# COMPACT_ATOMS: atom_id res chain seq x y z
N MET A 1 19.25 -10.70 -1.53
CA MET A 1 19.38 -11.74 -0.48
C MET A 1 18.32 -12.79 -0.71
N SER A 2 18.71 -13.97 -1.21
CA SER A 2 17.85 -15.16 -1.23
C SER A 2 18.65 -16.43 -0.99
N ASP A 3 17.88 -17.51 -0.89
CA ASP A 3 18.20 -18.93 -0.73
C ASP A 3 19.09 -19.60 -1.80
N CYS A 4 19.88 -18.87 -2.58
CA CYS A 4 20.66 -19.41 -3.69
C CYS A 4 19.82 -20.12 -4.79
N TRP A 5 18.57 -19.74 -5.02
CA TRP A 5 17.79 -20.33 -6.13
C TRP A 5 18.49 -20.12 -7.48
N LYS A 6 18.75 -21.23 -8.18
CA LYS A 6 19.40 -21.32 -9.50
C LYS A 6 18.83 -20.39 -10.58
N SER A 7 17.56 -19.96 -10.47
CA SER A 7 16.95 -18.98 -11.38
C SER A 7 17.60 -17.60 -11.28
N TYR A 8 18.25 -17.27 -10.17
CA TYR A 8 18.90 -15.97 -9.94
C TYR A 8 20.30 -15.87 -10.53
N ASN A 9 20.84 -16.96 -11.09
CA ASN A 9 22.16 -16.94 -11.74
C ASN A 9 22.22 -16.00 -12.95
N CYS A 10 21.09 -15.72 -13.60
CA CYS A 10 21.03 -14.78 -14.73
C CYS A 10 21.12 -13.31 -14.30
N LEU A 11 20.84 -12.97 -13.03
CA LEU A 11 20.81 -11.58 -12.55
C LEU A 11 22.19 -10.93 -12.57
N ASN A 12 23.26 -11.72 -12.46
CA ASN A 12 24.63 -11.21 -12.54
C ASN A 12 24.94 -10.68 -13.95
N ASN A 13 24.30 -11.23 -14.99
CA ASN A 13 24.42 -10.73 -16.37
C ASN A 13 23.59 -9.46 -16.61
N GLU A 14 22.60 -9.20 -15.75
CA GLU A 14 21.74 -8.00 -15.79
C GLU A 14 22.31 -6.85 -14.93
N GLY A 15 23.54 -6.98 -14.43
CA GLY A 15 24.23 -5.94 -13.65
C GLY A 15 23.81 -5.84 -12.18
N PHE A 16 23.07 -6.82 -11.65
CA PHE A 16 22.70 -6.86 -10.24
C PHE A 16 23.78 -7.60 -9.43
N GLN A 17 24.43 -6.91 -8.48
CA GLN A 17 25.26 -7.56 -7.46
C GLN A 17 24.36 -8.30 -6.46
N TYR A 18 24.34 -9.62 -6.55
CA TYR A 18 23.46 -10.45 -5.74
C TYR A 18 24.15 -10.97 -4.47
N LEU A 19 23.70 -10.50 -3.30
CA LEU A 19 24.08 -11.07 -2.02
C LEU A 19 23.29 -12.37 -1.78
N THR A 20 24.01 -13.46 -1.51
CA THR A 20 23.44 -14.81 -1.41
C THR A 20 23.74 -15.40 -0.04
N VAL A 21 22.70 -15.85 0.68
CA VAL A 21 22.87 -16.46 2.00
C VAL A 21 22.75 -17.96 1.85
N ASN A 22 23.85 -18.68 2.06
CA ASN A 22 23.83 -20.12 2.05
C ASN A 22 23.21 -20.65 3.37
N HIS A 23 21.93 -21.02 3.33
CA HIS A 23 21.16 -21.50 4.49
C HIS A 23 21.68 -22.80 5.12
N SER A 24 22.62 -23.51 4.48
CA SER A 24 23.32 -24.65 5.10
C SER A 24 24.52 -24.23 5.97
N TYR A 25 25.04 -23.01 5.81
CA TYR A 25 26.28 -22.57 6.43
C TYR A 25 26.12 -21.32 7.30
N ASN A 26 25.19 -20.41 6.98
CA ASN A 26 25.02 -19.14 7.66
C ASN A 26 23.54 -18.89 8.00
N PHE A 27 23.24 -18.76 9.30
CA PHE A 27 21.90 -18.44 9.83
C PHE A 27 21.58 -16.93 9.78
N VAL A 28 22.64 -16.14 9.62
CA VAL A 28 22.66 -14.68 9.52
C VAL A 28 23.55 -14.36 8.34
N ASP A 29 23.16 -13.42 7.49
CA ASP A 29 24.03 -13.02 6.38
C ASP A 29 25.37 -12.47 6.91
N PRO A 30 26.52 -13.05 6.52
CA PRO A 30 27.82 -12.63 7.06
C PRO A 30 28.27 -11.24 6.61
N GLU A 31 27.71 -10.69 5.52
CA GLU A 31 28.08 -9.34 5.04
C GLU A 31 27.21 -8.23 5.66
N THR A 32 25.90 -8.44 5.76
CA THR A 32 24.96 -7.40 6.25
C THR A 32 24.42 -7.66 7.65
N GLY A 33 24.60 -8.86 8.20
CA GLY A 33 24.03 -9.26 9.48
C GLY A 33 22.51 -9.45 9.45
N ALA A 34 21.87 -9.41 8.27
CA ALA A 34 20.41 -9.41 8.21
C ALA A 34 19.82 -10.81 8.36
N HIS A 35 18.76 -10.90 9.17
CA HIS A 35 18.00 -12.12 9.40
C HIS A 35 16.86 -12.23 8.38
N THR A 36 17.08 -12.93 7.26
CA THR A 36 16.04 -13.18 6.23
C THR A 36 14.83 -13.95 6.79
N GLN A 37 15.05 -14.75 7.83
CA GLN A 37 14.01 -15.51 8.52
C GLN A 37 12.91 -14.64 9.11
N ASN A 38 13.21 -13.41 9.54
CA ASN A 38 12.20 -12.50 10.06
C ASN A 38 11.17 -12.13 8.98
N ILE A 39 11.62 -11.87 7.75
CA ILE A 39 10.74 -11.54 6.63
C ILE A 39 9.88 -12.76 6.26
N GLU A 40 10.47 -13.96 6.24
CA GLU A 40 9.74 -15.21 5.97
C GLU A 40 8.68 -15.53 7.03
N CYS A 41 9.02 -15.32 8.31
CA CYS A 41 8.10 -15.47 9.43
C CYS A 41 6.92 -14.49 9.31
N VAL A 42 7.19 -13.22 9.01
CA VAL A 42 6.13 -12.22 8.79
C VAL A 42 5.23 -12.63 7.62
N TRP A 43 5.78 -13.07 6.50
CA TRP A 43 4.96 -13.54 5.37
C TRP A 43 4.11 -14.78 5.70
N ARG A 44 4.63 -15.68 6.54
CA ARG A 44 3.86 -16.83 7.03
C ARG A 44 2.67 -16.38 7.87
N GLU A 45 2.85 -15.40 8.76
CA GLU A 45 1.77 -14.85 9.57
C GLU A 45 0.72 -14.12 8.73
N VAL A 46 1.16 -13.28 7.78
CA VAL A 46 0.26 -12.57 6.84
C VAL A 46 -0.63 -13.57 6.12
N ARG A 47 -0.04 -14.61 5.50
CA ARG A 47 -0.81 -15.65 4.80
C ARG A 47 -1.74 -16.45 5.72
N GLY A 48 -1.40 -16.58 7.00
CA GLY A 48 -2.26 -17.21 7.99
C GLY A 48 -3.50 -16.38 8.34
N ASN A 49 -3.43 -15.05 8.16
CA ASN A 49 -4.52 -14.12 8.44
C ASN A 49 -5.40 -13.82 7.21
N ILE A 50 -4.95 -14.18 6.01
CA ILE A 50 -5.74 -14.07 4.78
C ILE A 50 -6.57 -15.36 4.60
N PRO A 51 -7.88 -15.27 4.25
CA PRO A 51 -8.68 -16.44 3.95
C PRO A 51 -8.04 -17.29 2.83
N ARG A 52 -7.95 -18.60 3.04
CA ARG A 52 -7.31 -19.52 2.08
C ARG A 52 -8.12 -19.73 0.79
N TYR A 53 -9.42 -19.50 0.84
CA TYR A 53 -10.34 -19.73 -0.29
C TYR A 53 -11.31 -18.56 -0.41
N GLY A 54 -11.76 -18.29 -1.63
CA GLY A 54 -12.75 -17.24 -1.90
C GLY A 54 -12.20 -15.80 -1.84
N THR A 55 -10.90 -15.63 -1.62
CA THR A 55 -10.24 -14.33 -1.71
C THR A 55 -10.14 -13.91 -3.17
N ARG A 56 -10.86 -12.85 -3.52
CA ARG A 56 -10.68 -12.15 -4.79
C ARG A 56 -9.43 -11.28 -4.69
N GLU A 57 -8.73 -11.10 -5.81
CA GLU A 57 -7.45 -10.40 -5.87
C GLU A 57 -7.55 -8.95 -5.37
N ASP A 58 -8.67 -8.28 -5.66
CA ASP A 58 -9.01 -6.93 -5.20
C ASP A 58 -9.06 -6.80 -3.67
N HIS A 59 -9.39 -7.86 -2.93
CA HIS A 59 -9.46 -7.84 -1.47
C HIS A 59 -8.13 -8.14 -0.77
N VAL A 60 -7.11 -8.64 -1.48
CA VAL A 60 -5.81 -9.00 -0.87
C VAL A 60 -5.18 -7.81 -0.17
N LEU A 61 -5.23 -6.63 -0.80
CA LEU A 61 -4.71 -5.39 -0.22
C LEU A 61 -5.44 -5.02 1.07
N GLY A 62 -6.77 -5.19 1.11
CA GLY A 62 -7.57 -4.94 2.30
C GLY A 62 -7.15 -5.83 3.48
N TYR A 63 -6.95 -7.13 3.24
CA TYR A 63 -6.49 -8.05 4.28
C TYR A 63 -5.07 -7.76 4.75
N LEU A 64 -4.18 -7.36 3.84
CA LEU A 64 -2.82 -6.96 4.20
C LEU A 64 -2.85 -5.71 5.09
N ASN A 65 -3.61 -4.68 4.71
CA ASN A 65 -3.79 -3.46 5.49
C ASN A 65 -4.38 -3.76 6.86
N GLU A 66 -5.39 -4.64 6.94
CA GLU A 66 -5.96 -5.09 8.20
C GLU A 66 -4.94 -5.79 9.10
N TYR A 67 -4.12 -6.71 8.56
CA TYR A 67 -3.06 -7.37 9.32
C TYR A 67 -2.04 -6.36 9.86
N LEU A 68 -1.58 -5.44 9.02
CA LEU A 68 -0.62 -4.41 9.41
C LEU A 68 -1.20 -3.49 10.49
N PHE A 69 -2.45 -3.07 10.34
CA PHE A 69 -3.16 -2.26 11.32
C PHE A 69 -3.28 -2.97 12.68
N LYS A 70 -3.69 -4.25 12.68
CA LYS A 70 -3.80 -5.06 13.90
C LYS A 70 -2.46 -5.31 14.59
N ARG A 71 -1.36 -5.26 13.83
CA ARG A 71 0.01 -5.42 14.33
C ARG A 71 0.57 -4.11 14.89
N ALA A 72 0.18 -2.97 14.35
CA ALA A 72 0.58 -1.65 14.82
C ALA A 72 -0.14 -1.26 16.13
N TYR A 73 -1.41 -1.64 16.29
CA TYR A 73 -2.25 -1.18 17.41
C TYR A 73 -2.77 -2.32 18.28
N SER A 74 -2.72 -2.10 19.60
CA SER A 74 -3.26 -3.03 20.59
C SER A 74 -4.77 -3.16 20.44
N ARG A 75 -5.34 -4.31 20.82
CA ARG A 75 -6.77 -4.59 20.61
C ARG A 75 -7.70 -3.52 21.20
N LEU A 76 -7.33 -2.96 22.36
CA LEU A 76 -8.15 -1.98 23.07
C LEU A 76 -8.14 -0.61 22.39
N GLU A 77 -7.05 -0.25 21.72
CA GLU A 77 -6.83 1.09 21.14
C GLU A 77 -7.19 1.14 19.65
N ARG A 78 -7.47 0.01 19.01
CA ARG A 78 -7.73 -0.09 17.57
C ARG A 78 -8.87 0.80 17.09
N ILE A 79 -9.94 0.95 17.87
CA ILE A 79 -11.08 1.76 17.42
C ILE A 79 -10.71 3.24 17.39
N GLU A 80 -10.05 3.73 18.43
CA GLU A 80 -9.61 5.13 18.52
C GLU A 80 -8.62 5.45 17.40
N ASN A 81 -7.56 4.64 17.27
CA ASN A 81 -6.57 4.82 16.20
C ASN A 81 -7.16 4.67 14.79
N PHE A 82 -8.20 3.85 14.62
CA PHE A 82 -8.88 3.74 13.33
C PHE A 82 -9.55 5.06 12.95
N PHE A 83 -10.26 5.69 13.89
CA PHE A 83 -10.90 6.98 13.63
C PHE A 83 -9.89 8.10 13.40
N ASP A 84 -8.79 8.12 14.15
CA ASP A 84 -7.72 9.11 13.96
C ASP A 84 -7.10 9.00 12.55
N VAL A 85 -6.76 7.79 12.13
CA VAL A 85 -6.21 7.54 10.78
C VAL A 85 -7.21 7.91 9.69
N ILE A 86 -8.50 7.59 9.87
CA ILE A 86 -9.53 7.96 8.90
C ILE A 86 -9.73 9.48 8.83
N ALA A 87 -9.70 10.18 9.97
CA ALA A 87 -9.81 11.64 10.02
C ALA A 87 -8.63 12.32 9.32
N GLU A 88 -7.43 11.75 9.43
CA GLU A 88 -6.23 12.22 8.71
C GLU A 88 -6.31 11.96 7.21
N LEU A 89 -6.75 10.76 6.80
CA LEU A 89 -6.84 10.38 5.38
C LEU A 89 -7.99 11.07 4.64
N TYR A 90 -9.07 11.39 5.34
CA TYR A 90 -10.27 12.00 4.79
C TYR A 90 -10.66 13.22 5.62
N PRO A 91 -9.86 14.30 5.57
CA PRO A 91 -10.19 15.52 6.27
C PRO A 91 -11.52 16.07 5.74
N PRO A 92 -12.34 16.67 6.62
CA PRO A 92 -13.60 17.27 6.19
C PRO A 92 -13.31 18.35 5.14
N ILE A 93 -14.01 18.26 4.00
CA ILE A 93 -13.96 19.29 2.96
C ILE A 93 -14.49 20.57 3.60
N SER A 94 -13.64 21.58 3.77
CA SER A 94 -14.08 22.92 4.15
C SER A 94 -14.95 23.47 3.03
N THR A 95 -16.26 23.58 3.25
CA THR A 95 -17.22 24.10 2.26
C THR A 95 -17.14 25.61 2.07
N PHE A 96 -15.94 26.19 2.12
CA PHE A 96 -15.72 27.62 1.89
C PHE A 96 -14.52 27.75 0.96
N GLU A 97 -14.70 28.51 -0.13
CA GLU A 97 -13.81 28.73 -1.30
C GLU A 97 -13.98 27.64 -2.38
N ASP A 98 -14.56 27.84 -3.58
CA ASP A 98 -14.99 29.03 -4.32
C ASP A 98 -16.19 28.65 -5.21
N GLN A 99 -17.33 29.34 -5.10
CA GLN A 99 -18.27 29.43 -6.23
C GLN A 99 -17.84 30.65 -7.06
N PRO A 100 -17.41 30.50 -8.33
CA PRO A 100 -17.20 31.67 -9.17
C PRO A 100 -18.53 32.40 -9.33
N GLU A 101 -18.48 33.68 -8.98
CA GLU A 101 -19.55 34.66 -9.05
C GLU A 101 -20.16 34.66 -10.46
N LEU A 102 -21.47 34.39 -10.55
CA LEU A 102 -22.22 34.43 -11.78
C LEU A 102 -22.33 35.90 -12.22
N GLU A 103 -21.56 36.31 -13.24
CA GLU A 103 -21.69 37.66 -13.79
C GLU A 103 -23.13 37.88 -14.31
N PRO A 104 -23.72 39.06 -14.06
CA PRO A 104 -25.06 39.36 -14.55
C PRO A 104 -25.01 39.53 -16.07
N GLU A 105 -25.60 38.59 -16.80
CA GLU A 105 -25.88 38.78 -18.22
C GLU A 105 -26.83 39.96 -18.40
N THR A 106 -26.27 41.08 -18.85
CA THR A 106 -27.04 42.23 -19.32
C THR A 106 -27.76 41.82 -20.60
N SER A 107 -29.07 41.68 -20.50
CA SER A 107 -29.98 41.74 -21.64
C SER A 107 -29.79 43.06 -22.39
N ASP A 108 -29.81 42.99 -23.73
CA ASP A 108 -30.47 43.93 -24.67
C ASP A 108 -29.97 43.59 -26.10
N GLU A 109 -30.64 42.70 -26.83
CA GLU A 109 -31.58 42.96 -27.97
C GLU A 109 -30.92 43.24 -29.34
N PRO A 110 -31.61 43.10 -30.50
CA PRO A 110 -32.72 42.21 -30.87
C PRO A 110 -32.47 41.44 -32.20
N THR A 111 -33.41 40.54 -32.46
CA THR A 111 -33.68 39.74 -33.67
C THR A 111 -33.25 40.32 -35.03
N ALA A 112 -32.57 39.49 -35.84
CA ALA A 112 -32.72 39.50 -37.29
C ALA A 112 -32.95 38.07 -37.80
N CYS A 113 -34.22 37.76 -38.02
CA CYS A 113 -34.72 36.70 -38.87
C CYS A 113 -34.17 36.86 -40.29
N CYS A 114 -33.64 35.80 -40.91
CA CYS A 114 -33.69 35.56 -42.36
C CYS A 114 -33.19 34.13 -42.68
N LEU A 115 -34.16 33.29 -43.07
CA LEU A 115 -34.14 32.15 -44.02
C LEU A 115 -33.07 31.05 -43.88
#